data_AF-A0ABD5K593-F1
#
_entry.id   AF-A0ABD5K593-F1
#
_cell.length_a   1.000
_cell.length_b   1.000
_cell.length_c   1.000
_cell.angle_alpha   90.00
_cell.angle_beta   90.00
_cell.angle_gamma   90.00
#
_symmetry.space_group_name_H-M   'P 1'
#
loop_
_entity.id
_entity.type
_entity.pdbx_description
1 polymer ?
#
loop_
_entity_poly.entity_id
_entity_poly.type
_entity_poly.pdbx_seq_one_letter_code
_entity_poly.pdbx_strand_id
1 'polypeptide(L)'
;MKKEEADVVIVGGGPAGIAAAIAAGRQGIRTVLVERYGFVGGMSTAAMVYPWMTFHTERGEQVIKGIAQEIVDRLQARGGSPGHLRDTVGFVHTVTPYHPAIFQVVAAEMLQEAGVRLLLHSFVDEVVAVDDMVEAVRVTNKSGRKEFQANVFVDASGDADLAYLAGASVAKGRDGDHQSQPMTMKFRMRGVDLGRVKQYMLEHPEDFYVKTPFAELDSIPLTGVSGFYSQWKKADVPINRDQVLFFTGPAEDEVLINCTRVQGLDATDAEDLTSAEQEGRKQVLMIAEFLQRDVPGFERASISAVAPQIGIRESRRIIGHYALTKADVVAGRKFDDVIARSGYPIDIHDPSGQGVVAAFIEGDGAYDIPYRCLISRNIRNLLAAGRCISTTHEAHATTRLTPSCMATGEAAGTAAALTVKMKLDPVELPIELLQAELRHNGAAI
;
A
#
# COMPACT_ATOMS: atom_id res chain seq x y z
N MET A 1 29.70 -8.39 16.30
CA MET A 1 28.27 -8.24 15.93
C MET A 1 27.56 -9.53 16.27
N LYS A 2 26.37 -9.49 16.88
CA LYS A 2 25.62 -10.70 17.25
C LYS A 2 24.98 -11.30 15.99
N LYS A 3 25.23 -12.59 15.74
CA LYS A 3 24.62 -13.35 14.64
C LYS A 3 23.46 -14.17 15.16
N GLU A 4 22.38 -14.23 14.39
CA GLU A 4 21.18 -14.99 14.71
C GLU A 4 20.65 -15.67 13.45
N GLU A 5 20.17 -16.90 13.59
CA GLU A 5 19.60 -17.67 12.49
C GLU A 5 18.08 -17.56 12.49
N ALA A 6 17.53 -17.45 11.29
CA ALA A 6 16.12 -17.61 10.97
C ALA A 6 16.00 -18.52 9.76
N ASP A 7 14.80 -18.99 9.47
CA ASP A 7 14.54 -19.71 8.23
C ASP A 7 14.12 -18.72 7.13
N VAL A 8 13.33 -17.70 7.51
CA VAL A 8 12.90 -16.61 6.64
C VAL A 8 13.10 -15.27 7.35
N VAL A 9 13.69 -14.31 6.64
CA VAL A 9 13.77 -12.91 7.07
C VAL A 9 12.93 -12.04 6.13
N ILE A 10 12.08 -11.20 6.73
CA ILE A 10 11.21 -10.28 6.01
C ILE A 10 11.58 -8.86 6.43
N VAL A 11 11.82 -7.99 5.46
CA VAL A 11 12.20 -6.59 5.70
C VAL A 11 11.05 -5.69 5.30
N GLY A 12 10.53 -4.90 6.25
CA GLY A 12 9.40 -3.99 6.08
C GLY A 12 8.12 -4.50 6.72
N GLY A 13 7.66 -3.86 7.80
CA GLY A 13 6.42 -4.16 8.52
C GLY A 13 5.19 -3.46 7.95
N GLY A 14 5.17 -3.19 6.64
CA GLY A 14 3.99 -2.70 5.93
C GLY A 14 2.93 -3.78 5.71
N PRO A 15 1.80 -3.47 5.05
CA PRO A 15 0.72 -4.43 4.83
C PRO A 15 1.17 -5.73 4.15
N ALA A 16 2.08 -5.64 3.17
CA ALA A 16 2.67 -6.82 2.53
C ALA A 16 3.54 -7.65 3.48
N GLY A 17 4.42 -7.00 4.25
CA GLY A 17 5.31 -7.72 5.16
C GLY A 17 4.59 -8.31 6.37
N ILE A 18 3.52 -7.66 6.86
CA ILE A 18 2.63 -8.24 7.86
C ILE A 18 2.01 -9.52 7.32
N ALA A 19 1.40 -9.48 6.13
CA ALA A 19 0.77 -10.66 5.53
C ALA A 19 1.79 -11.77 5.23
N ALA A 20 2.96 -11.43 4.70
CA ALA A 20 4.04 -12.38 4.44
C ALA A 20 4.54 -13.06 5.73
N ALA A 21 4.73 -12.29 6.80
CA ALA A 21 5.21 -12.83 8.06
C ALA A 21 4.18 -13.75 8.73
N ILE A 22 2.90 -13.36 8.72
CA ILE A 22 1.81 -14.20 9.24
C ILE A 22 1.73 -15.51 8.44
N ALA A 23 1.75 -15.43 7.11
CA ALA A 23 1.69 -16.61 6.24
C ALA A 23 2.86 -17.56 6.49
N ALA A 24 4.09 -17.04 6.57
CA ALA A 24 5.27 -17.86 6.85
C ALA A 24 5.27 -18.44 8.27
N GLY A 25 4.92 -17.63 9.28
CA GLY A 25 4.88 -18.05 10.68
C GLY A 25 3.84 -19.14 10.96
N ARG A 26 2.63 -19.03 10.38
CA ARG A 26 1.58 -20.05 10.50
C ARG A 26 1.98 -21.41 9.92
N GLN A 27 2.95 -21.43 9.01
CA GLN A 27 3.53 -22.65 8.48
C GLN A 27 4.61 -23.28 9.38
N GLY A 28 4.87 -22.73 10.55
CA GLY A 28 5.82 -23.27 11.53
C GLY A 28 7.28 -22.93 11.24
N ILE A 29 7.53 -21.90 10.43
CA ILE A 29 8.87 -21.47 10.02
C ILE A 29 9.42 -20.41 11.00
N ARG A 30 10.72 -20.46 11.31
CA ARG A 30 11.35 -19.43 12.15
C ARG A 30 11.45 -18.12 11.37
N THR A 31 10.43 -17.30 11.48
CA THR A 31 10.30 -16.04 10.74
C THR A 31 10.71 -14.84 11.59
N VAL A 32 11.57 -13.98 11.04
CA VAL A 32 11.90 -12.67 11.60
C VAL A 32 11.35 -11.58 10.70
N LEU A 33 10.57 -10.65 11.26
CA LEU A 33 10.09 -9.46 10.58
C LEU A 33 10.82 -8.22 11.12
N VAL A 34 11.53 -7.49 10.26
CA VAL A 34 12.29 -6.29 10.60
C VAL A 34 11.53 -5.04 10.16
N GLU A 35 11.34 -4.09 11.07
CA GLU A 35 10.65 -2.82 10.80
C GLU A 35 11.42 -1.64 11.43
N ARG A 36 11.60 -0.57 10.65
CA ARG A 36 12.35 0.62 11.06
C ARG A 36 11.59 1.47 12.08
N TYR A 37 10.26 1.46 12.03
CA TYR A 37 9.39 2.20 12.94
C TYR A 37 9.16 1.46 14.27
N GLY A 38 8.61 2.21 15.24
CA GLY A 38 8.16 1.66 16.52
C GLY A 38 6.78 0.99 16.47
N PHE A 39 6.27 0.73 15.28
CA PHE A 39 4.96 0.15 15.02
C PHE A 39 4.94 -0.47 13.62
N VAL A 40 3.98 -1.36 13.37
CA VAL A 40 3.73 -1.95 12.04
C VAL A 40 2.61 -1.21 11.29
N GLY A 41 2.41 -1.56 10.02
CA GLY A 41 1.35 -1.06 9.16
C GLY A 41 1.83 -0.16 8.02
N GLY A 42 3.12 0.18 7.97
CA GLY A 42 3.75 0.90 6.87
C GLY A 42 2.99 2.16 6.44
N MET A 43 2.75 2.33 5.14
CA MET A 43 2.01 3.51 4.63
C MET A 43 0.59 3.63 5.20
N SER A 44 -0.04 2.52 5.54
CA SER A 44 -1.37 2.52 6.14
C SER A 44 -1.42 3.08 7.56
N THR A 45 -0.26 3.22 8.22
CA THR A 45 -0.15 3.83 9.55
C THR A 45 0.74 5.07 9.53
N ALA A 46 2.01 4.93 9.11
CA ALA A 46 3.01 6.00 9.10
C ALA A 46 2.68 7.15 8.12
N ALA A 47 2.05 6.85 6.99
CA ALA A 47 1.65 7.86 6.00
C ALA A 47 0.14 8.12 5.97
N MET A 48 -0.60 7.56 6.93
CA MET A 48 -2.07 7.64 7.03
C MET A 48 -2.78 7.28 5.71
N VAL A 49 -2.29 6.27 4.98
CA VAL A 49 -2.93 5.80 3.75
C VAL A 49 -4.14 4.93 4.09
N TYR A 50 -5.28 5.60 4.35
CA TYR A 50 -6.61 5.01 4.45
C TYR A 50 -7.64 5.83 3.66
N PRO A 51 -8.84 5.28 3.35
CA PRO A 51 -9.26 3.90 3.54
C PRO A 51 -8.46 2.93 2.63
N TRP A 52 -8.60 1.62 2.85
CA TRP A 52 -8.08 0.63 1.90
C TRP A 52 -9.02 0.50 0.70
N MET A 53 -8.44 0.55 -0.50
CA MET A 53 -9.14 0.50 -1.78
C MET A 53 -8.38 -0.42 -2.74
N THR A 54 -9.00 -1.38 -3.41
CA THR A 54 -10.30 -2.00 -3.10
C THR A 54 -10.13 -3.51 -2.93
N PHE A 55 -11.08 -4.16 -2.28
CA PHE A 55 -11.14 -5.62 -2.13
C PHE A 55 -11.98 -6.28 -3.23
N HIS A 56 -12.70 -5.47 -4.03
CA HIS A 56 -13.70 -5.93 -4.99
C HIS A 56 -13.37 -5.50 -6.42
N THR A 57 -13.90 -6.22 -7.39
CA THR A 57 -13.97 -5.76 -8.78
C THR A 57 -14.94 -4.59 -8.93
N GLU A 58 -14.94 -3.93 -10.08
CA GLU A 58 -15.92 -2.89 -10.41
C GLU A 58 -17.37 -3.41 -10.31
N ARG A 59 -17.59 -4.71 -10.55
CA ARG A 59 -18.89 -5.39 -10.48
C ARG A 59 -19.28 -5.81 -9.05
N GLY A 60 -18.42 -5.58 -8.06
CA GLY A 60 -18.69 -5.91 -6.66
C GLY A 60 -18.35 -7.33 -6.25
N GLU A 61 -17.62 -8.09 -7.07
CA GLU A 61 -17.11 -9.41 -6.66
C GLU A 61 -15.87 -9.23 -5.79
N GLN A 62 -15.84 -9.83 -4.60
CA GLN A 62 -14.66 -9.79 -3.74
C GLN A 62 -13.55 -10.70 -4.27
N VAL A 63 -12.42 -10.10 -4.66
CA VAL A 63 -11.25 -10.80 -5.24
C VAL A 63 -10.01 -10.79 -4.35
N ILE A 64 -10.05 -10.06 -3.24
CA ILE A 64 -8.99 -10.08 -2.22
C ILE A 64 -9.58 -10.65 -0.93
N LYS A 65 -9.03 -11.77 -0.48
CA LYS A 65 -9.47 -12.56 0.69
C LYS A 65 -8.26 -12.95 1.55
N GLY A 66 -8.28 -14.14 2.17
CA GLY A 66 -7.17 -14.64 2.99
C GLY A 66 -6.86 -13.75 4.19
N ILE A 67 -5.56 -13.57 4.48
CA ILE A 67 -5.08 -12.77 5.61
C ILE A 67 -5.57 -11.32 5.52
N ALA A 68 -5.71 -10.77 4.31
CA ALA A 68 -6.21 -9.41 4.12
C ALA A 68 -7.65 -9.25 4.65
N GLN A 69 -8.51 -10.24 4.39
CA GLN A 69 -9.88 -10.24 4.92
C GLN A 69 -9.89 -10.51 6.42
N GLU A 70 -9.07 -11.43 6.92
CA GLU A 70 -8.99 -11.71 8.36
C GLU A 70 -8.63 -10.46 9.17
N ILE A 71 -7.73 -9.61 8.65
CA ILE A 71 -7.40 -8.32 9.27
C ILE A 71 -8.65 -7.43 9.36
N VAL A 72 -9.45 -7.36 8.30
CA VAL A 72 -10.71 -6.58 8.28
C VAL A 72 -11.70 -7.14 9.30
N ASP A 73 -11.88 -8.46 9.35
CA ASP A 73 -12.80 -9.11 10.28
C ASP A 73 -12.41 -8.83 11.74
N ARG A 74 -11.11 -8.91 12.07
CA ARG A 74 -10.59 -8.58 13.41
C ARG A 74 -10.71 -7.10 13.75
N LEU A 75 -10.58 -6.21 12.75
CA LEU A 75 -10.86 -4.79 12.93
C LEU A 75 -12.34 -4.55 13.23
N GLN A 76 -13.25 -5.20 12.50
CA GLN A 76 -14.70 -5.11 12.75
C GLN A 76 -15.05 -5.59 14.15
N ALA A 77 -14.47 -6.71 14.59
CA ALA A 77 -14.67 -7.26 15.93
C ALA A 77 -14.25 -6.30 17.07
N ARG A 78 -13.40 -5.29 16.77
CA ARG A 78 -12.94 -4.26 17.72
C ARG A 78 -13.59 -2.89 17.50
N GLY A 79 -14.58 -2.79 16.62
CA GLY A 79 -15.14 -1.51 16.19
C GLY A 79 -14.12 -0.62 15.45
N GLY A 80 -13.02 -1.19 14.98
CA GLY A 80 -11.96 -0.49 14.25
C GLY A 80 -12.20 -0.39 12.75
N SER A 81 -13.26 -0.99 12.23
CA SER A 81 -13.69 -0.84 10.84
C SER A 81 -15.19 -1.15 10.73
N PRO A 82 -15.94 -0.46 9.86
CA PRO A 82 -17.29 -0.89 9.48
C PRO A 82 -17.30 -2.03 8.46
N GLY A 83 -16.13 -2.47 7.98
CA GLY A 83 -16.00 -3.40 6.86
C GLY A 83 -15.96 -2.67 5.50
N HIS A 84 -16.32 -3.38 4.44
CA HIS A 84 -16.35 -2.84 3.09
C HIS A 84 -17.61 -2.01 2.87
N LEU A 85 -17.45 -0.73 2.53
CA LEU A 85 -18.52 0.20 2.24
C LEU A 85 -18.51 0.63 0.78
N ARG A 86 -19.68 1.00 0.25
CA ARG A 86 -19.81 1.61 -1.07
C ARG A 86 -18.96 2.87 -1.14
N ASP A 87 -18.16 3.01 -2.20
CA ASP A 87 -17.36 4.22 -2.42
C ASP A 87 -18.22 5.40 -2.89
N THR A 88 -18.32 6.44 -2.07
CA THR A 88 -19.05 7.67 -2.41
C THR A 88 -18.24 8.65 -3.24
N VAL A 89 -16.94 8.42 -3.48
CA VAL A 89 -16.23 9.10 -4.57
C VAL A 89 -16.70 8.54 -5.91
N GLY A 90 -16.97 7.23 -5.98
CA GLY A 90 -17.37 6.54 -7.21
C GLY A 90 -16.20 6.12 -8.11
N PHE A 91 -14.98 6.06 -7.56
CA PHE A 91 -13.80 5.63 -8.31
C PHE A 91 -13.67 4.10 -8.33
N VAL A 92 -14.03 3.44 -7.23
CA VAL A 92 -14.05 1.98 -7.09
C VAL A 92 -15.42 1.47 -6.62
N HIS A 93 -15.60 0.14 -6.54
CA HIS A 93 -16.84 -0.42 -6.01
C HIS A 93 -16.97 -0.21 -4.50
N THR A 94 -15.93 -0.61 -3.75
CA THR A 94 -15.88 -0.43 -2.28
C THR A 94 -14.60 0.24 -1.81
N VAL A 95 -14.70 0.91 -0.67
CA VAL A 95 -13.57 1.28 0.20
C VAL A 95 -13.72 0.59 1.56
N THR A 96 -12.62 0.44 2.28
CA THR A 96 -12.59 -0.19 3.60
C THR A 96 -11.99 0.80 4.60
N PRO A 97 -12.82 1.64 5.25
CA PRO A 97 -12.36 2.51 6.32
C PRO A 97 -11.83 1.67 7.48
N TYR A 98 -10.81 2.17 8.17
CA TYR A 98 -10.29 1.53 9.37
C TYR A 98 -9.65 2.56 10.29
N HIS A 99 -9.57 2.22 11.58
CA HIS A 99 -8.88 3.01 12.59
C HIS A 99 -7.39 2.62 12.65
N PRO A 100 -6.45 3.51 12.28
CA PRO A 100 -5.03 3.14 12.15
C PRO A 100 -4.39 2.60 13.45
N ALA A 101 -4.75 3.17 14.61
CA ALA A 101 -4.21 2.68 15.89
C ALA A 101 -4.73 1.28 16.26
N ILE A 102 -5.97 0.93 15.93
CA ILE A 102 -6.51 -0.40 16.19
C ILE A 102 -5.86 -1.41 15.24
N PHE A 103 -5.63 -1.02 13.98
CA PHE A 103 -4.90 -1.85 13.02
C PHE A 103 -3.48 -2.19 13.49
N GLN A 104 -2.74 -1.23 14.08
CA GLN A 104 -1.41 -1.51 14.65
C GLN A 104 -1.45 -2.62 15.70
N VAL A 105 -2.45 -2.59 16.59
CA VAL A 105 -2.61 -3.61 17.64
C VAL A 105 -3.01 -4.95 17.04
N VAL A 106 -4.03 -4.97 16.17
CA VAL A 106 -4.49 -6.19 15.50
C VAL A 106 -3.35 -6.86 14.73
N ALA A 107 -2.59 -6.10 13.95
CA ALA A 107 -1.47 -6.64 13.19
C ALA A 107 -0.36 -7.20 14.10
N ALA A 108 0.00 -6.49 15.18
CA ALA A 108 1.01 -6.95 16.12
C ALA A 108 0.61 -8.26 16.83
N GLU A 109 -0.64 -8.38 17.25
CA GLU A 109 -1.17 -9.60 17.86
C GLU A 109 -1.21 -10.76 16.86
N MET A 110 -1.68 -10.54 15.62
CA MET A 110 -1.67 -11.59 14.59
C MET A 110 -0.26 -12.10 14.28
N LEU A 111 0.74 -11.21 14.26
CA LEU A 111 2.14 -11.59 14.11
C LEU A 111 2.62 -12.44 15.29
N GLN A 112 2.26 -12.05 16.52
CA GLN A 112 2.60 -12.81 17.72
C GLN A 112 1.94 -14.19 17.74
N GLU A 113 0.65 -14.28 17.39
CA GLU A 113 -0.10 -15.53 17.27
C GLU A 113 0.51 -16.47 16.23
N ALA A 114 1.03 -15.91 15.14
CA ALA A 114 1.74 -16.66 14.09
C ALA A 114 3.17 -17.08 14.49
N GLY A 115 3.63 -16.77 15.70
CA GLY A 115 4.98 -17.10 16.17
C GLY A 115 6.09 -16.28 15.51
N VAL A 116 5.74 -15.15 14.88
CA VAL A 116 6.72 -14.27 14.21
C VAL A 116 7.52 -13.51 15.26
N ARG A 117 8.84 -13.50 15.06
CA ARG A 117 9.71 -12.59 15.81
C ARG A 117 9.70 -11.21 15.16
N LEU A 118 8.88 -10.32 15.69
CA LEU A 118 8.83 -8.92 15.30
C LEU A 118 10.00 -8.13 15.92
N LEU A 119 10.79 -7.45 15.07
CA LEU A 119 11.88 -6.58 15.47
C LEU A 119 11.63 -5.15 14.96
N LEU A 120 11.09 -4.31 15.85
CA LEU A 120 10.84 -2.89 15.62
C LEU A 120 12.12 -2.05 15.79
N HIS A 121 12.06 -0.77 15.42
CA HIS A 121 13.16 0.20 15.53
C HIS A 121 14.48 -0.29 14.91
N SER A 122 14.39 -1.07 13.84
CA SER A 122 15.53 -1.75 13.25
C SER A 122 15.59 -1.47 11.76
N PHE A 123 16.67 -0.79 11.36
CA PHE A 123 16.92 -0.40 9.98
C PHE A 123 17.92 -1.36 9.35
N VAL A 124 17.63 -1.87 8.16
CA VAL A 124 18.58 -2.68 7.38
C VAL A 124 19.54 -1.74 6.67
N ASP A 125 20.80 -1.72 7.09
CA ASP A 125 21.83 -0.85 6.51
C ASP A 125 22.82 -1.58 5.59
N GLU A 126 22.85 -2.91 5.63
CA GLU A 126 23.74 -3.72 4.80
C GLU A 126 23.15 -5.11 4.55
N VAL A 127 23.39 -5.65 3.35
CA VAL A 127 23.06 -7.03 2.96
C VAL A 127 24.33 -7.73 2.50
N VAL A 128 24.56 -8.94 3.01
CA VAL A 128 25.69 -9.79 2.61
C VAL A 128 25.17 -10.77 1.56
N ALA A 129 25.62 -10.60 0.32
CA ALA A 129 25.30 -11.49 -0.78
C ALA A 129 26.56 -12.06 -1.42
N VAL A 130 26.55 -13.37 -1.70
CA VAL A 130 27.65 -14.13 -2.30
C VAL A 130 27.05 -15.05 -3.36
N ASP A 131 27.65 -15.10 -4.56
CA ASP A 131 27.22 -15.99 -5.66
C ASP A 131 25.70 -15.94 -5.93
N ASP A 132 25.16 -14.73 -6.10
CA ASP A 132 23.74 -14.45 -6.37
C ASP A 132 22.77 -14.94 -5.26
N MET A 133 23.26 -15.11 -4.03
CA MET A 133 22.47 -15.52 -2.86
C MET A 133 22.68 -14.54 -1.71
N VAL A 134 21.60 -14.14 -1.05
CA VAL A 134 21.71 -13.42 0.23
C VAL A 134 22.06 -14.41 1.32
N GLU A 135 23.17 -14.19 2.01
CA GLU A 135 23.54 -14.96 3.20
C GLU A 135 22.97 -14.33 4.48
N ALA A 136 22.95 -13.00 4.54
CA ALA A 136 22.50 -12.29 5.74
C ALA A 136 22.03 -10.85 5.46
N VAL A 137 21.16 -10.35 6.34
CA VAL A 137 20.90 -8.91 6.49
C VAL A 137 21.49 -8.40 7.79
N ARG A 138 22.05 -7.20 7.78
CA ARG A 138 22.52 -6.50 8.98
C ARG A 138 21.55 -5.40 9.31
N VAL A 139 21.20 -5.33 10.59
CA VAL A 139 20.30 -4.31 11.13
C VAL A 139 21.02 -3.45 12.15
N THR A 140 20.76 -2.15 12.10
CA THR A 140 21.16 -1.19 13.12
C THR A 140 19.94 -0.77 13.93
N ASN A 141 20.04 -0.90 15.26
CA ASN A 141 19.01 -0.45 16.20
C ASN A 141 19.64 0.05 17.51
N LYS A 142 18.80 0.40 18.49
CA LYS A 142 19.24 0.91 19.81
C LYS A 142 20.14 -0.06 20.58
N SER A 143 20.09 -1.36 20.27
CA SER A 143 20.98 -2.38 20.87
C SER A 143 22.29 -2.58 20.11
N GLY A 144 22.57 -1.74 19.11
CA GLY A 144 23.70 -1.86 18.20
C GLY A 144 23.39 -2.71 16.97
N ARG A 145 24.43 -3.16 16.28
CA ARG A 145 24.31 -3.98 15.07
C ARG A 145 24.06 -5.46 15.36
N LYS A 146 23.13 -6.05 14.60
CA LYS A 146 22.85 -7.49 14.58
C LYS A 146 22.84 -7.99 13.13
N GLU A 147 23.17 -9.27 12.95
CA GLU A 147 23.14 -9.94 11.66
C GLU A 147 22.15 -11.12 11.72
N PHE A 148 21.26 -11.20 10.73
CA PHE A 148 20.30 -12.28 10.57
C PHE A 148 20.63 -13.08 9.33
N GLN A 149 20.97 -14.35 9.52
CA GLN A 149 21.16 -15.33 8.45
C GLN A 149 19.86 -16.08 8.22
N ALA A 150 19.52 -16.34 6.95
CA ALA A 150 18.32 -17.08 6.60
C ALA A 150 18.45 -17.80 5.26
N ASN A 151 17.54 -18.75 5.01
CA ASN A 151 17.51 -19.51 3.78
C ASN A 151 16.83 -18.69 2.68
N VAL A 152 15.75 -17.99 3.01
CA VAL A 152 14.96 -17.16 2.08
C VAL A 152 14.73 -15.78 2.68
N PHE A 153 14.78 -14.76 1.83
CA PHE A 153 14.53 -13.37 2.20
C PHE A 153 13.32 -12.83 1.43
N VAL A 154 12.49 -12.04 2.10
CA VAL A 154 11.38 -11.31 1.48
C VAL A 154 11.57 -9.81 1.67
N ASP A 155 11.74 -9.10 0.57
CA ASP A 155 11.70 -7.63 0.57
C ASP A 155 10.25 -7.15 0.52
N ALA A 156 9.77 -6.66 1.64
CA ALA A 156 8.48 -5.99 1.78
C ALA A 156 8.66 -4.54 2.28
N SER A 157 9.84 -3.94 2.05
CA SER A 157 10.17 -2.56 2.47
C SER A 157 9.27 -1.54 1.77
N GLY A 158 8.75 -1.93 0.61
CA GLY A 158 8.00 -1.06 -0.29
C GLY A 158 8.88 -0.16 -1.15
N ASP A 159 10.21 -0.18 -0.94
CA ASP A 159 11.21 0.63 -1.65
C ASP A 159 12.36 -0.23 -2.22
N ALA A 160 12.16 -1.56 -2.22
CA ALA A 160 13.12 -2.58 -2.65
C ALA A 160 14.50 -2.43 -2.00
N ASP A 161 14.56 -2.01 -0.73
CA ASP A 161 15.83 -1.71 -0.04
C ASP A 161 16.69 -2.95 0.16
N LEU A 162 16.11 -4.08 0.59
CA LEU A 162 16.84 -5.34 0.73
C LEU A 162 17.34 -5.78 -0.65
N ALA A 163 16.46 -5.78 -1.64
CA ALA A 163 16.79 -6.20 -3.00
C ALA A 163 17.93 -5.35 -3.60
N TYR A 164 17.84 -4.03 -3.48
CA TYR A 164 18.85 -3.11 -3.96
C TYR A 164 20.20 -3.34 -3.26
N LEU A 165 20.20 -3.46 -1.93
CA LEU A 165 21.42 -3.72 -1.16
C LEU A 165 22.02 -5.10 -1.44
N ALA A 166 21.20 -6.09 -1.83
CA ALA A 166 21.65 -7.42 -2.25
C ALA A 166 22.29 -7.44 -3.65
N GLY A 167 22.21 -6.35 -4.42
CA GLY A 167 22.63 -6.33 -5.83
C GLY A 167 21.58 -6.87 -6.80
N ALA A 168 20.31 -6.97 -6.39
CA ALA A 168 19.22 -7.30 -7.30
C ALA A 168 19.03 -6.19 -8.35
N SER A 169 18.66 -6.59 -9.55
CA SER A 169 18.27 -5.66 -10.60
C SER A 169 16.96 -4.96 -10.21
N VAL A 170 16.93 -3.63 -10.28
CA VAL A 170 15.76 -2.81 -9.95
C VAL A 170 15.44 -1.82 -11.07
N ALA A 171 14.17 -1.47 -11.19
CA ALA A 171 13.69 -0.35 -11.99
C ALA A 171 13.13 0.74 -11.06
N LYS A 172 13.12 1.99 -11.52
CA LYS A 172 12.59 3.15 -10.79
C LYS A 172 11.99 4.15 -11.75
N GLY A 173 10.80 4.64 -11.40
CA GLY A 173 10.07 5.65 -12.17
C GLY A 173 9.60 5.16 -13.54
N ARG A 174 9.15 6.13 -14.34
CA ARG A 174 8.73 5.97 -15.74
C ARG A 174 9.92 5.70 -16.66
N ASP A 175 9.69 4.87 -17.68
CA ASP A 175 10.71 4.59 -18.69
C ASP A 175 11.10 5.88 -19.44
N GLY A 176 12.40 6.10 -19.61
CA GLY A 176 12.97 7.25 -20.32
C GLY A 176 13.45 8.39 -19.42
N ASP A 177 12.61 8.87 -18.50
CA ASP A 177 12.95 10.02 -17.64
C ASP A 177 13.04 9.71 -16.14
N HIS A 178 12.75 8.47 -15.75
CA HIS A 178 12.85 7.96 -14.37
C HIS A 178 12.04 8.74 -13.33
N GLN A 179 11.09 9.57 -13.77
CA GLN A 179 10.22 10.32 -12.86
C GLN A 179 9.25 9.37 -12.17
N SER A 180 9.14 9.51 -10.85
CA SER A 180 8.20 8.74 -10.02
C SER A 180 6.91 9.52 -9.80
N GLN A 181 5.83 8.79 -9.50
CA GLN A 181 4.57 9.43 -9.14
C GLN A 181 4.73 10.35 -7.91
N PRO A 182 3.98 11.47 -7.84
CA PRO A 182 4.07 12.44 -6.76
C PRO A 182 3.89 11.84 -5.36
N MET A 183 4.55 12.42 -4.37
CA MET A 183 4.35 12.11 -2.96
C MET A 183 3.20 12.96 -2.38
N THR A 184 2.58 12.48 -1.30
CA THR A 184 1.51 13.20 -0.58
C THR A 184 1.74 13.17 0.91
N MET A 185 1.79 14.34 1.52
CA MET A 185 1.65 14.50 2.97
C MET A 185 0.17 14.49 3.35
N LYS A 186 -0.31 13.36 3.88
CA LYS A 186 -1.67 13.23 4.37
C LYS A 186 -1.81 13.81 5.77
N PHE A 187 -3.00 14.33 6.07
CA PHE A 187 -3.32 14.87 7.38
C PHE A 187 -4.82 14.74 7.64
N ARG A 188 -5.20 14.78 8.92
CA ARG A 188 -6.58 14.70 9.38
C ARG A 188 -7.05 16.04 9.87
N MET A 189 -8.33 16.32 9.65
CA MET A 189 -9.02 17.45 10.23
C MET A 189 -10.24 16.97 11.01
N ARG A 190 -10.52 17.62 12.14
CA ARG A 190 -11.71 17.40 12.98
C ARG A 190 -12.56 18.66 13.08
N GLY A 191 -13.83 18.51 13.44
CA GLY A 191 -14.81 19.59 13.44
C GLY A 191 -15.42 19.85 12.06
N VAL A 192 -15.40 18.85 11.17
CA VAL A 192 -16.02 18.93 9.84
C VAL A 192 -17.51 18.58 9.94
N ASP A 193 -18.37 19.46 9.46
CA ASP A 193 -19.80 19.20 9.30
C ASP A 193 -20.06 18.44 8.00
N LEU A 194 -20.01 17.10 8.10
CA LEU A 194 -20.26 16.21 6.95
C LEU A 194 -21.71 16.28 6.45
N GLY A 195 -22.66 16.70 7.30
CA GLY A 195 -24.04 16.95 6.88
C GLY A 195 -24.12 18.12 5.92
N ARG A 196 -23.44 19.22 6.25
CA ARG A 196 -23.33 20.39 5.37
C ARG A 196 -22.56 20.10 4.08
N VAL A 197 -21.49 19.30 4.15
CA VAL A 197 -20.78 18.85 2.94
C VAL A 197 -21.75 18.08 2.03
N LYS A 198 -22.47 17.09 2.58
CA LYS A 198 -23.41 16.27 1.83
C LYS A 198 -24.54 17.09 1.22
N GLN A 199 -25.08 18.07 1.95
CA GLN A 199 -26.07 18.99 1.43
C GLN A 199 -25.54 19.77 0.23
N TYR A 200 -24.32 20.33 0.34
CA TYR A 200 -23.69 21.05 -0.76
C TYR A 200 -23.46 20.15 -1.98
N MET A 201 -23.06 18.89 -1.76
CA MET A 201 -22.94 17.89 -2.83
C MET A 201 -24.24 17.70 -3.61
N LEU A 202 -25.37 17.54 -2.91
CA LEU A 202 -26.68 17.34 -3.53
C LEU A 202 -27.18 18.60 -4.27
N GLU A 203 -26.86 19.78 -3.76
CA GLU A 203 -27.23 21.07 -4.37
C GLU A 203 -26.39 21.41 -5.62
N HIS A 204 -25.13 20.93 -5.66
CA HIS A 204 -24.15 21.26 -6.70
C HIS A 204 -23.45 20.03 -7.28
N PRO A 205 -24.19 19.05 -7.86
CA PRO A 205 -23.59 17.80 -8.33
C PRO A 205 -22.53 18.00 -9.42
N GLU A 206 -22.61 19.08 -10.21
CA GLU A 206 -21.64 19.45 -11.23
C GLU A 206 -20.25 19.81 -10.69
N ASP A 207 -20.15 20.11 -9.39
CA ASP A 207 -18.90 20.52 -8.74
C ASP A 207 -18.11 19.34 -8.15
N PHE A 208 -18.54 18.11 -8.43
CA PHE A 208 -17.93 16.88 -7.93
C PHE A 208 -17.66 15.87 -9.05
N TYR A 209 -16.89 14.84 -8.71
CA TYR A 209 -16.50 13.81 -9.65
C TYR A 209 -17.71 13.15 -10.30
N VAL A 210 -17.69 13.01 -11.62
CA VAL A 210 -18.84 12.58 -12.44
C VAL A 210 -19.40 11.20 -12.07
N LYS A 211 -18.59 10.32 -11.46
CA LYS A 211 -19.04 8.99 -11.02
C LYS A 211 -19.57 8.96 -9.58
N THR A 212 -19.61 10.10 -8.88
CA THR A 212 -20.20 10.21 -7.54
C THR A 212 -21.65 9.69 -7.59
N PRO A 213 -22.03 8.72 -6.73
CA PRO A 213 -23.37 8.10 -6.79
C PRO A 213 -24.43 8.97 -6.10
N PHE A 214 -24.72 10.16 -6.66
CA PHE A 214 -25.63 11.15 -6.06
C PHE A 214 -27.00 10.60 -5.69
N ALA A 215 -27.57 9.72 -6.51
CA ALA A 215 -28.86 9.09 -6.26
C ALA A 215 -28.87 8.19 -5.01
N GLU A 216 -27.71 7.68 -4.60
CA GLU A 216 -27.56 6.79 -3.45
C GLU A 216 -27.12 7.54 -2.19
N LEU A 217 -26.57 8.76 -2.31
CA LEU A 217 -25.90 9.46 -1.21
C LEU A 217 -26.76 9.56 0.05
N ASP A 218 -28.06 9.81 -0.06
CA ASP A 218 -28.96 9.91 1.09
C ASP A 218 -29.16 8.58 1.85
N SER A 219 -28.95 7.46 1.17
CA SER A 219 -29.18 6.11 1.69
C SER A 219 -27.92 5.39 2.19
N ILE A 220 -26.73 5.94 1.91
CA ILE A 220 -25.46 5.31 2.28
C ILE A 220 -24.59 6.25 3.14
N PRO A 221 -23.70 5.70 3.99
CA PRO A 221 -22.70 6.50 4.68
C PRO A 221 -21.77 7.19 3.68
N LEU A 222 -21.42 8.46 3.96
CA LEU A 222 -20.37 9.14 3.20
C LEU A 222 -19.02 8.50 3.51
N THR A 223 -18.28 8.06 2.49
CA THR A 223 -16.96 7.43 2.65
C THR A 223 -15.81 8.30 2.15
N GLY A 224 -16.11 9.20 1.22
CA GLY A 224 -15.16 10.14 0.66
C GLY A 224 -15.79 11.08 -0.35
N VAL A 225 -15.06 12.14 -0.66
CA VAL A 225 -15.51 13.21 -1.55
C VAL A 225 -14.34 13.61 -2.44
N SER A 226 -14.62 13.70 -3.74
CA SER A 226 -13.73 14.27 -4.75
C SER A 226 -14.50 15.34 -5.52
N GLY A 227 -14.05 16.58 -5.46
CA GLY A 227 -14.77 17.70 -6.06
C GLY A 227 -14.37 19.05 -5.50
N PHE A 228 -15.36 19.91 -5.29
CA PHE A 228 -15.17 21.32 -4.94
C PHE A 228 -14.27 22.04 -5.96
N TYR A 229 -14.49 21.72 -7.25
CA TYR A 229 -13.70 22.27 -8.36
C TYR A 229 -13.79 23.80 -8.40
N SER A 230 -14.99 24.33 -8.15
CA SER A 230 -15.27 25.75 -8.17
C SER A 230 -14.60 26.48 -7.02
N GLN A 231 -14.56 25.92 -5.81
CA GLN A 231 -13.85 26.48 -4.65
C GLN A 231 -12.35 26.46 -4.90
N TRP A 232 -11.82 25.32 -5.34
CA TRP A 232 -10.39 25.17 -5.62
C TRP A 232 -9.91 26.21 -6.65
N LYS A 233 -10.63 26.32 -7.77
CA LYS A 233 -10.30 27.26 -8.85
C LYS A 233 -10.34 28.72 -8.39
N LYS A 234 -11.25 29.09 -7.47
CA LYS A 234 -11.36 30.45 -6.95
C LYS A 234 -10.28 30.78 -5.92
N ALA A 235 -9.82 29.80 -5.15
CA ALA A 235 -8.90 30.01 -4.04
C ALA A 235 -7.43 30.22 -4.46
N ASP A 236 -7.07 29.87 -5.71
CA ASP A 236 -5.72 30.02 -6.28
C ASP A 236 -4.62 29.45 -5.36
N VAL A 237 -4.89 28.27 -4.78
CA VAL A 237 -3.93 27.59 -3.91
C VAL A 237 -2.73 27.17 -4.76
N PRO A 238 -1.48 27.52 -4.40
CA PRO A 238 -0.29 27.27 -5.22
C PRO A 238 0.18 25.81 -5.14
N ILE A 239 -0.75 24.86 -5.27
CA ILE A 239 -0.52 23.43 -5.25
C ILE A 239 -1.01 22.87 -6.58
N ASN A 240 -0.20 22.03 -7.21
CA ASN A 240 -0.46 21.49 -8.53
C ASN A 240 -1.58 20.42 -8.54
N ARG A 241 -2.80 20.86 -8.24
CA ARG A 241 -4.03 20.09 -8.13
C ARG A 241 -5.18 20.96 -8.63
N ASP A 242 -6.33 20.32 -8.82
CA ASP A 242 -7.54 20.92 -9.38
C ASP A 242 -8.79 20.66 -8.53
N GLN A 243 -8.66 19.90 -7.44
CA GLN A 243 -9.80 19.41 -6.66
C GLN A 243 -9.45 19.11 -5.21
N VAL A 244 -10.48 19.16 -4.36
CA VAL A 244 -10.44 18.61 -3.01
C VAL A 244 -10.70 17.12 -3.06
N LEU A 245 -9.86 16.35 -2.36
CA LEU A 245 -10.06 14.93 -2.13
C LEU A 245 -9.90 14.63 -0.64
N PHE A 246 -10.95 14.10 -0.02
CA PHE A 246 -10.86 13.59 1.34
C PHE A 246 -11.69 12.31 1.51
N PHE A 247 -11.36 11.55 2.56
CA PHE A 247 -12.10 10.38 2.99
C PHE A 247 -12.59 10.58 4.42
N THR A 248 -13.75 10.01 4.76
CA THR A 248 -14.25 10.10 6.14
C THR A 248 -13.34 9.32 7.09
N GLY A 249 -13.09 9.91 8.25
CA GLY A 249 -12.27 9.35 9.30
C GLY A 249 -13.05 8.37 10.18
N PRO A 250 -12.36 7.73 11.15
CA PRO A 250 -13.01 6.85 12.13
C PRO A 250 -13.98 7.57 13.09
N ALA A 251 -13.89 8.89 13.23
CA ALA A 251 -14.79 9.70 14.03
C ALA A 251 -15.76 10.48 13.14
N GLU A 252 -16.97 10.74 13.65
CA GLU A 252 -18.09 11.35 12.89
C GLU A 252 -17.75 12.74 12.31
N ASP A 253 -16.87 13.50 12.95
CA ASP A 253 -16.46 14.85 12.57
C ASP A 253 -15.06 14.90 11.95
N GLU A 254 -14.44 13.75 11.69
CA GLU A 254 -13.07 13.63 11.19
C GLU A 254 -13.03 13.29 9.71
N VAL A 255 -12.10 13.90 8.98
CA VAL A 255 -11.76 13.54 7.60
C VAL A 255 -10.25 13.42 7.43
N LEU A 256 -9.83 12.59 6.49
CA LEU A 256 -8.46 12.49 6.01
C LEU A 256 -8.32 13.21 4.68
N ILE A 257 -7.47 14.24 4.64
CA ILE A 257 -7.22 15.06 3.46
C ILE A 257 -6.10 14.46 2.60
N ASN A 258 -6.34 14.39 1.29
CA ASN A 258 -5.43 13.87 0.27
C ASN A 258 -5.22 14.88 -0.87
N CYS A 259 -4.89 16.12 -0.52
CA CYS A 259 -4.77 17.23 -1.47
C CYS A 259 -3.32 17.70 -1.70
N THR A 260 -2.36 17.38 -0.84
CA THR A 260 -0.97 17.77 -1.08
C THR A 260 -0.39 17.00 -2.27
N ARG A 261 0.56 17.64 -2.98
CA ARG A 261 1.25 17.06 -4.14
C ARG A 261 2.68 17.58 -4.19
N VAL A 262 3.62 16.70 -3.87
CA VAL A 262 5.05 16.97 -3.91
C VAL A 262 5.65 16.19 -5.08
N GLN A 263 6.30 16.88 -6.02
CA GLN A 263 6.73 16.34 -7.32
C GLN A 263 8.23 16.52 -7.52
N GLY A 264 8.80 15.72 -8.42
CA GLY A 264 10.19 15.87 -8.87
C GLY A 264 11.25 15.48 -7.83
N LEU A 265 10.88 14.73 -6.80
CA LEU A 265 11.77 14.28 -5.72
C LEU A 265 11.81 12.75 -5.67
N ASP A 266 12.98 12.21 -5.35
CA ASP A 266 13.25 10.77 -5.27
C ASP A 266 13.00 10.22 -3.86
N ALA A 267 12.07 9.27 -3.75
CA ALA A 267 11.74 8.60 -2.49
C ALA A 267 12.87 7.71 -1.95
N THR A 268 13.96 7.56 -2.70
CA THR A 268 15.14 6.76 -2.33
C THR A 268 16.40 7.58 -2.06
N ASP A 269 16.27 8.92 -2.10
CA ASP A 269 17.31 9.87 -1.69
C ASP A 269 16.88 10.59 -0.39
N ALA A 270 17.81 10.71 0.55
CA ALA A 270 17.50 11.22 1.89
C ALA A 270 17.30 12.75 1.92
N GLU A 271 17.99 13.50 1.06
CA GLU A 271 17.87 14.96 0.97
C GLU A 271 16.58 15.35 0.24
N ASP A 272 16.22 14.59 -0.81
CA ASP A 272 14.94 14.72 -1.49
C ASP A 272 13.77 14.38 -0.56
N LEU A 273 13.85 13.30 0.22
CA LEU A 273 12.86 13.00 1.25
C LEU A 273 12.76 14.13 2.28
N THR A 274 13.89 14.68 2.74
CA THR A 274 13.90 15.81 3.68
C THR A 274 13.19 17.04 3.09
N SER A 275 13.48 17.34 1.83
CA SER A 275 12.83 18.43 1.09
C SER A 275 11.32 18.18 0.93
N ALA A 276 10.94 16.93 0.62
CA ALA A 276 9.55 16.53 0.45
C ALA A 276 8.75 16.65 1.75
N GLU A 277 9.34 16.27 2.88
CA GLU A 277 8.75 16.37 4.22
C GLU A 277 8.52 17.82 4.64
N GLN A 278 9.45 18.72 4.31
CA GLN A 278 9.31 20.16 4.56
C GLN A 278 8.23 20.79 3.69
N GLU A 279 8.26 20.51 2.38
CA GLU A 279 7.30 21.05 1.42
C GLU A 279 5.88 20.53 1.71
N GLY A 280 5.73 19.22 1.93
CA GLY A 280 4.44 18.62 2.26
C GLY A 280 3.79 19.26 3.49
N ARG A 281 4.56 19.57 4.55
CA ARG A 281 4.04 20.24 5.75
C ARG A 281 3.62 21.69 5.51
N LYS A 282 4.31 22.42 4.61
CA LYS A 282 3.85 23.76 4.18
C LYS A 282 2.52 23.66 3.45
N GLN A 283 2.41 22.73 2.52
CA GLN A 283 1.17 22.50 1.78
C GLN A 283 0.01 22.09 2.68
N VAL A 284 0.25 21.33 3.76
CA VAL A 284 -0.79 21.01 4.76
C VAL A 284 -1.44 22.28 5.32
N LEU A 285 -0.64 23.28 5.70
CA LEU A 285 -1.16 24.54 6.24
C LEU A 285 -1.96 25.32 5.20
N MET A 286 -1.46 25.40 3.97
CA MET A 286 -2.15 26.06 2.84
C MET A 286 -3.51 25.41 2.57
N ILE A 287 -3.57 24.07 2.53
CA ILE A 287 -4.81 23.33 2.31
C ILE A 287 -5.76 23.53 3.50
N ALA A 288 -5.29 23.45 4.74
CA ALA A 288 -6.16 23.62 5.89
C ALA A 288 -6.81 25.01 5.93
N GLU A 289 -6.04 26.06 5.64
CA GLU A 289 -6.56 27.44 5.55
C GLU A 289 -7.59 27.58 4.43
N PHE A 290 -7.29 27.05 3.23
CA PHE A 290 -8.22 27.02 2.11
C PHE A 290 -9.52 26.29 2.47
N LEU A 291 -9.44 25.09 3.03
CA LEU A 291 -10.62 24.31 3.41
C LEU A 291 -11.49 25.07 4.41
N GLN A 292 -10.89 25.65 5.46
CA GLN A 292 -11.60 26.43 6.47
C GLN A 292 -12.30 27.66 5.90
N ARG A 293 -11.67 28.35 4.94
CA ARG A 293 -12.17 29.60 4.37
C ARG A 293 -13.26 29.38 3.31
N ASP A 294 -13.06 28.40 2.44
CA ASP A 294 -13.77 28.33 1.16
C ASP A 294 -14.66 27.09 1.01
N VAL A 295 -14.47 26.03 1.80
CA VAL A 295 -15.18 24.76 1.63
C VAL A 295 -16.33 24.63 2.65
N PRO A 296 -17.60 24.52 2.20
CA PRO A 296 -18.74 24.34 3.09
C PRO A 296 -18.59 23.13 4.02
N GLY A 297 -18.82 23.35 5.31
CA GLY A 297 -18.70 22.33 6.36
C GLY A 297 -17.33 22.29 7.04
N PHE A 298 -16.32 23.00 6.51
CA PHE A 298 -14.98 23.05 7.10
C PHE A 298 -14.72 24.29 7.97
N GLU A 299 -15.70 25.19 8.15
CA GLU A 299 -15.48 26.50 8.80
C GLU A 299 -15.00 26.39 10.25
N ARG A 300 -15.32 25.28 10.94
CA ARG A 300 -14.87 24.97 12.30
C ARG A 300 -13.84 23.86 12.36
N ALA A 301 -13.41 23.37 11.19
CA ALA A 301 -12.47 22.28 11.12
C ALA A 301 -11.08 22.74 11.59
N SER A 302 -10.28 21.84 12.15
CA SER A 302 -8.90 22.10 12.54
C SER A 302 -8.05 20.85 12.33
N ILE A 303 -6.76 21.04 12.07
CA ILE A 303 -5.83 19.92 11.90
C ILE A 303 -5.76 19.12 13.21
N SER A 304 -6.15 17.85 13.17
CA SER A 304 -6.09 16.95 14.33
C SER A 304 -4.81 16.10 14.34
N ALA A 305 -4.27 15.79 13.17
CA ALA A 305 -2.99 15.08 13.04
C ALA A 305 -2.39 15.28 11.65
N VAL A 306 -1.07 15.25 11.56
CA VAL A 306 -0.31 15.15 10.31
C VAL A 306 0.41 13.82 10.31
N ALA A 307 0.50 13.16 9.15
CA ALA A 307 1.24 11.91 9.05
C ALA A 307 2.72 12.12 9.48
N PRO A 308 3.30 11.18 10.25
CA PRO A 308 4.71 11.29 10.65
C PRO A 308 5.68 11.14 9.47
N GLN A 309 5.25 10.51 8.37
CA GLN A 309 6.03 10.36 7.13
C GLN A 309 5.20 10.76 5.92
N ILE A 310 5.85 11.32 4.91
CA ILE A 310 5.27 11.54 3.59
C ILE A 310 4.90 10.22 2.91
N GLY A 311 3.72 10.19 2.28
CA GLY A 311 3.22 9.05 1.54
C GLY A 311 3.93 8.90 0.20
N ILE A 312 4.64 7.79 0.05
CA ILE A 312 5.34 7.39 -1.17
C ILE A 312 4.42 6.52 -2.03
N ARG A 313 4.24 6.90 -3.30
CA ARG A 313 3.50 6.10 -4.29
C ARG A 313 4.42 5.15 -5.05
N GLU A 314 5.57 5.64 -5.47
CA GLU A 314 6.51 4.91 -6.31
C GLU A 314 7.94 5.18 -5.88
N SER A 315 8.77 4.15 -5.98
CA SER A 315 10.20 4.15 -5.70
C SER A 315 10.83 3.02 -6.53
N ARG A 316 11.70 2.19 -5.95
CA ARG A 316 12.29 1.04 -6.65
C ARG A 316 11.33 -0.15 -6.64
N ARG A 317 11.36 -0.90 -7.73
CA ARG A 317 10.71 -2.20 -7.93
C ARG A 317 11.73 -3.19 -8.47
N ILE A 318 11.64 -4.46 -8.08
CA ILE A 318 12.57 -5.47 -8.60
C ILE A 318 12.32 -5.71 -10.09
N ILE A 319 13.37 -6.08 -10.82
CA ILE A 319 13.23 -6.77 -12.10
C ILE A 319 13.15 -8.26 -11.77
N GLY A 320 11.95 -8.83 -11.93
CA GLY A 320 11.69 -10.23 -11.66
C GLY A 320 11.71 -11.10 -12.92
N HIS A 321 11.26 -12.35 -12.76
CA HIS A 321 11.11 -13.29 -13.89
C HIS A 321 9.96 -12.91 -14.83
N TYR A 322 9.01 -12.10 -14.37
CA TYR A 322 7.98 -11.47 -15.19
C TYR A 322 7.66 -10.08 -14.63
N ALA A 323 7.50 -9.08 -15.50
CA ALA A 323 7.04 -7.75 -15.11
C ALA A 323 5.59 -7.57 -15.56
N LEU A 324 4.66 -7.38 -14.62
CA LEU A 324 3.25 -7.13 -14.96
C LEU A 324 3.14 -5.83 -15.75
N THR A 325 2.44 -5.87 -16.90
CA THR A 325 2.36 -4.74 -17.83
C THR A 325 1.01 -4.03 -17.76
N LYS A 326 0.97 -2.79 -18.25
CA LYS A 326 -0.30 -2.07 -18.49
C LYS A 326 -1.29 -2.92 -19.31
N ALA A 327 -0.79 -3.60 -20.34
CA ALA A 327 -1.63 -4.40 -21.23
C ALA A 327 -2.26 -5.59 -20.49
N ASP A 328 -1.50 -6.25 -19.59
CA ASP A 328 -2.03 -7.35 -18.79
C ASP A 328 -3.15 -6.88 -17.85
N VAL A 329 -2.97 -5.70 -17.22
CA VAL A 329 -3.98 -5.10 -16.34
C VAL A 329 -5.25 -4.72 -17.09
N VAL A 330 -5.12 -3.98 -18.20
CA VAL A 330 -6.28 -3.50 -18.97
C VAL A 330 -7.05 -4.69 -19.55
N ALA A 331 -6.36 -5.71 -20.07
CA ALA A 331 -7.00 -6.90 -20.63
C ALA A 331 -7.61 -7.84 -19.58
N GLY A 332 -7.45 -7.57 -18.27
CA GLY A 332 -7.90 -8.48 -17.22
C GLY A 332 -7.24 -9.86 -17.31
N ARG A 333 -5.96 -9.88 -17.68
CA ARG A 333 -5.25 -11.10 -18.07
C ARG A 333 -5.25 -12.14 -16.95
N LYS A 334 -5.44 -13.40 -17.34
CA LYS A 334 -5.32 -14.57 -16.48
C LYS A 334 -3.97 -15.25 -16.66
N PHE A 335 -3.44 -15.82 -15.57
CA PHE A 335 -2.14 -16.49 -15.57
C PHE A 335 -2.25 -17.87 -14.91
N ASP A 336 -1.61 -18.89 -15.51
CA ASP A 336 -1.53 -20.22 -14.92
C ASP A 336 -0.81 -20.19 -13.56
N ASP A 337 0.13 -19.26 -13.40
CA ASP A 337 0.88 -19.01 -12.18
C ASP A 337 0.32 -17.89 -11.29
N VAL A 338 -0.99 -17.65 -11.32
CA VAL A 338 -1.66 -16.66 -10.46
C VAL A 338 -1.44 -16.93 -8.98
N ILE A 339 -1.12 -15.87 -8.22
CA ILE A 339 -0.99 -15.89 -6.75
C ILE A 339 -1.82 -14.82 -6.03
N ALA A 340 -2.39 -13.87 -6.78
CA ALA A 340 -3.27 -12.84 -6.26
C ALA A 340 -4.10 -12.26 -7.40
N ARG A 341 -5.27 -11.70 -7.07
CA ARG A 341 -6.14 -10.96 -7.99
C ARG A 341 -6.36 -9.54 -7.48
N SER A 342 -6.56 -8.60 -8.39
CA SER A 342 -6.84 -7.19 -8.06
C SER A 342 -7.92 -6.63 -8.97
N GLY A 343 -8.87 -5.91 -8.38
CA GLY A 343 -9.96 -5.22 -9.06
C GLY A 343 -9.77 -3.70 -9.16
N TYR A 344 -8.61 -3.17 -8.77
CA TYR A 344 -8.36 -1.74 -8.80
C TYR A 344 -7.95 -1.28 -10.21
N PRO A 345 -8.59 -0.26 -10.81
CA PRO A 345 -8.21 0.24 -12.13
C PRO A 345 -6.84 0.90 -12.11
N ILE A 346 -6.22 1.12 -13.28
CA ILE A 346 -4.99 1.93 -13.35
C ILE A 346 -5.31 3.35 -12.90
N ASP A 347 -4.45 3.93 -12.06
CA ASP A 347 -4.60 5.27 -11.44
C ASP A 347 -3.23 5.97 -11.37
N ILE A 348 -2.76 6.48 -12.51
CA ILE A 348 -1.44 7.11 -12.64
C ILE A 348 -1.57 8.61 -12.38
N HIS A 349 -0.93 9.10 -11.31
CA HIS A 349 -0.78 10.53 -11.08
C HIS A 349 0.36 11.08 -11.93
N ASP A 350 0.07 12.04 -12.81
CA ASP A 350 1.07 12.65 -13.70
C ASP A 350 2.27 13.21 -12.91
N PRO A 351 3.51 12.74 -13.16
CA PRO A 351 4.70 13.25 -12.50
C PRO A 351 4.95 14.75 -12.73
N SER A 352 4.52 15.26 -13.89
CA SER A 352 4.78 16.63 -14.38
C SER A 352 3.55 17.52 -14.48
N GLY A 353 2.34 16.94 -14.48
CA GLY A 353 1.07 17.64 -14.65
C GLY A 353 0.13 17.55 -13.44
N GLN A 354 -1.08 18.09 -13.60
CA GLN A 354 -2.12 18.09 -12.53
C GLN A 354 -2.96 16.80 -12.54
N GLY A 355 -3.08 16.17 -13.72
CA GLY A 355 -4.06 15.12 -13.99
C GLY A 355 -3.76 13.73 -13.42
N VAL A 356 -4.74 12.86 -13.62
CA VAL A 356 -4.72 11.43 -13.32
C VAL A 356 -5.14 10.66 -14.57
N VAL A 357 -4.35 9.67 -14.99
CA VAL A 357 -4.69 8.77 -16.09
C VAL A 357 -5.30 7.51 -15.51
N ALA A 358 -6.59 7.29 -15.79
CA ALA A 358 -7.31 6.09 -15.39
C ALA A 358 -7.50 5.12 -16.58
N ALA A 359 -7.36 3.82 -16.35
CA ALA A 359 -7.75 2.78 -17.31
C ALA A 359 -8.46 1.63 -16.57
N PHE A 360 -9.64 1.27 -17.07
CA PHE A 360 -10.49 0.23 -16.49
C PHE A 360 -10.09 -1.16 -16.98
N ILE A 361 -10.44 -2.17 -16.18
CA ILE A 361 -10.10 -3.57 -16.43
C ILE A 361 -11.26 -4.21 -17.22
N GLU A 362 -10.92 -4.88 -18.31
CA GLU A 362 -11.89 -5.63 -19.12
C GLU A 362 -12.37 -6.92 -18.42
N GLY A 363 -13.31 -7.63 -19.05
CA GLY A 363 -13.77 -8.94 -18.57
C GLY A 363 -14.54 -8.86 -17.24
N ASP A 364 -14.09 -9.64 -16.25
CA ASP A 364 -14.69 -9.71 -14.90
C ASP A 364 -14.31 -8.51 -14.00
N GLY A 365 -13.52 -7.58 -14.51
CA GLY A 365 -13.07 -6.40 -13.77
C GLY A 365 -11.94 -6.70 -12.79
N ALA A 366 -11.20 -7.80 -12.98
CA ALA A 366 -9.98 -8.13 -12.25
C ALA A 366 -8.88 -8.72 -13.15
N TYR A 367 -7.63 -8.44 -12.79
CA TYR A 367 -6.45 -9.04 -13.39
C TYR A 367 -5.71 -9.91 -12.36
N ASP A 368 -4.98 -10.89 -12.88
CA ASP A 368 -4.17 -11.80 -12.09
C ASP A 368 -2.74 -11.26 -11.93
N ILE A 369 -2.14 -11.47 -10.76
CA ILE A 369 -0.73 -11.20 -10.49
C ILE A 369 0.00 -12.55 -10.46
N PRO A 370 0.91 -12.83 -11.40
CA PRO A 370 1.62 -14.11 -11.47
C PRO A 370 2.77 -14.18 -10.45
N TYR A 371 3.09 -15.40 -9.99
CA TYR A 371 4.15 -15.67 -9.02
C TYR A 371 5.50 -15.11 -9.46
N ARG A 372 5.81 -15.19 -10.75
CA ARG A 372 7.07 -14.67 -11.33
C ARG A 372 7.30 -13.17 -11.14
N CYS A 373 6.27 -12.40 -10.78
CA CYS A 373 6.43 -10.99 -10.38
C CYS A 373 7.11 -10.82 -9.01
N LEU A 374 7.08 -11.85 -8.16
CA LEU A 374 7.65 -11.82 -6.81
C LEU A 374 9.13 -12.26 -6.80
N ILE A 375 9.59 -13.00 -7.81
CA ILE A 375 10.90 -13.65 -7.81
C ILE A 375 11.95 -12.73 -8.40
N SER A 376 13.01 -12.41 -7.65
CA SER A 376 14.15 -11.65 -8.17
C SER A 376 14.80 -12.37 -9.35
N ARG A 377 15.13 -11.64 -10.41
CA ARG A 377 15.74 -12.23 -11.62
C ARG A 377 17.17 -12.73 -11.41
N ASN A 378 17.92 -12.11 -10.50
CA ASN A 378 19.35 -12.36 -10.34
C ASN A 378 19.79 -12.61 -8.89
N ILE A 379 18.87 -12.72 -7.93
CA ILE A 379 19.18 -13.13 -6.57
C ILE A 379 18.27 -14.30 -6.22
N ARG A 380 18.86 -15.49 -6.10
CA ARG A 380 18.15 -16.77 -6.13
C ARG A 380 17.16 -16.92 -4.98
N ASN A 381 17.57 -16.59 -3.76
CA ASN A 381 16.77 -16.76 -2.54
C ASN A 381 16.01 -15.51 -2.09
N LEU A 382 15.69 -14.61 -3.03
CA LEU A 382 15.01 -13.35 -2.75
C LEU A 382 13.64 -13.25 -3.44
N LEU A 383 12.61 -13.01 -2.61
CA LEU A 383 11.28 -12.63 -3.04
C LEU A 383 11.01 -11.15 -2.74
N ALA A 384 10.14 -10.51 -3.51
CA ALA A 384 9.58 -9.19 -3.22
C ALA A 384 8.07 -9.28 -2.97
N ALA A 385 7.53 -8.36 -2.17
CA ALA A 385 6.11 -8.28 -1.87
C ALA A 385 5.62 -6.84 -1.76
N GLY A 386 4.37 -6.58 -2.13
CA GLY A 386 3.77 -5.25 -2.09
C GLY A 386 4.28 -4.32 -3.20
N ARG A 387 4.61 -3.07 -2.84
CA ARG A 387 4.97 -2.04 -3.83
C ARG A 387 6.22 -2.36 -4.65
N CYS A 388 7.13 -3.18 -4.13
CA CYS A 388 8.41 -3.43 -4.78
C CYS A 388 8.42 -4.66 -5.70
N ILE A 389 7.27 -5.31 -5.95
CA ILE A 389 7.16 -6.43 -6.91
C ILE A 389 7.44 -5.98 -8.34
N SER A 390 7.71 -6.92 -9.24
CA SER A 390 8.08 -6.60 -10.61
C SER A 390 6.89 -6.19 -11.48
N THR A 391 6.87 -4.92 -11.87
CA THR A 391 5.86 -4.34 -12.77
C THR A 391 6.46 -3.28 -13.71
N THR A 392 5.71 -2.91 -14.73
CA THR A 392 5.89 -1.62 -15.43
C THR A 392 5.48 -0.44 -14.53
N HIS A 393 5.89 0.78 -14.88
CA HIS A 393 5.49 2.01 -14.17
C HIS A 393 3.97 2.17 -14.09
N GLU A 394 3.28 1.84 -15.18
CA GLU A 394 1.83 1.98 -15.30
C GLU A 394 1.09 0.91 -14.51
N ALA A 395 1.53 -0.36 -14.58
CA ALA A 395 0.91 -1.44 -13.81
C ALA A 395 1.16 -1.28 -12.30
N HIS A 396 2.29 -0.68 -11.91
CA HIS A 396 2.58 -0.35 -10.51
C HIS A 396 1.48 0.49 -9.87
N ALA A 397 0.86 1.38 -10.65
CA ALA A 397 -0.18 2.29 -10.18
C ALA A 397 -1.42 1.57 -9.60
N THR A 398 -1.64 0.29 -9.96
CA THR A 398 -2.72 -0.53 -9.43
C THR A 398 -2.25 -1.63 -8.44
N THR A 399 -1.06 -2.22 -8.65
CA THR A 399 -0.55 -3.26 -7.74
C THR A 399 -0.07 -2.71 -6.39
N ARG A 400 0.33 -1.43 -6.34
CA ARG A 400 0.83 -0.77 -5.12
C ARG A 400 -0.24 -0.52 -4.04
N LEU A 401 -1.51 -0.77 -4.35
CA LEU A 401 -2.61 -0.51 -3.44
C LEU A 401 -2.60 -1.52 -2.29
N THR A 402 -2.98 -1.06 -1.10
CA THR A 402 -2.80 -1.82 0.14
C THR A 402 -3.42 -3.23 0.11
N PRO A 403 -4.66 -3.45 -0.38
CA PRO A 403 -5.22 -4.80 -0.48
C PRO A 403 -4.36 -5.73 -1.36
N SER A 404 -3.95 -5.28 -2.54
CA SER A 404 -3.07 -6.04 -3.46
C SER A 404 -1.71 -6.32 -2.83
N CYS A 405 -1.19 -5.38 -2.04
CA CYS A 405 0.02 -5.57 -1.26
C CYS A 405 -0.13 -6.66 -0.20
N MET A 406 -1.26 -6.73 0.51
CA MET A 406 -1.51 -7.81 1.47
C MET A 406 -1.60 -9.18 0.77
N ALA A 407 -2.31 -9.26 -0.36
CA ALA A 407 -2.44 -10.51 -1.12
C ALA A 407 -1.09 -11.03 -1.65
N THR A 408 -0.28 -10.14 -2.25
CA THR A 408 1.07 -10.50 -2.69
C THR A 408 2.02 -10.79 -1.53
N GLY A 409 1.81 -10.15 -0.37
CA GLY A 409 2.48 -10.50 0.88
C GLY A 409 2.19 -11.92 1.33
N GLU A 410 0.91 -12.29 1.45
CA GLU A 410 0.48 -13.65 1.80
C GLU A 410 1.08 -14.70 0.85
N ALA A 411 1.08 -14.42 -0.46
CA ALA A 411 1.74 -15.26 -1.46
C ALA A 411 3.26 -15.40 -1.24
N ALA A 412 3.97 -14.29 -1.05
CA ALA A 412 5.41 -14.31 -0.83
C ALA A 412 5.81 -15.05 0.45
N GLY A 413 5.07 -14.84 1.55
CA GLY A 413 5.30 -15.54 2.82
C GLY A 413 5.05 -17.05 2.72
N THR A 414 3.95 -17.43 2.08
CA THR A 414 3.61 -18.84 1.81
C THR A 414 4.68 -19.50 0.95
N ALA A 415 5.10 -18.84 -0.13
CA ALA A 415 6.15 -19.32 -1.03
C ALA A 415 7.49 -19.48 -0.31
N ALA A 416 7.90 -18.50 0.50
CA ALA A 416 9.12 -18.57 1.29
C ALA A 416 9.11 -19.77 2.25
N ALA A 417 8.00 -20.00 2.95
CA ALA A 417 7.87 -21.12 3.86
C ALA A 417 7.94 -22.49 3.16
N LEU A 418 7.24 -22.66 2.04
CA LEU A 418 7.28 -23.89 1.24
C LEU A 418 8.69 -24.14 0.68
N THR A 419 9.33 -23.10 0.16
CA THR A 419 10.70 -23.14 -0.37
C THR A 419 11.69 -23.64 0.69
N VAL A 420 11.60 -23.13 1.93
CA VAL A 420 12.41 -23.61 3.06
C VAL A 420 12.14 -25.09 3.36
N LYS A 421 10.86 -25.49 3.48
CA LYS A 421 10.49 -26.89 3.81
C LYS A 421 11.00 -27.87 2.76
N MET A 422 10.93 -27.48 1.50
CA MET A 422 11.30 -28.31 0.36
C MET A 422 12.78 -28.22 0.00
N LYS A 423 13.52 -27.26 0.58
CA LYS A 423 14.93 -26.96 0.25
C LYS A 423 15.13 -26.69 -1.24
N LEU A 424 14.25 -25.87 -1.79
CA LEU A 424 14.29 -25.42 -3.18
C LEU A 424 14.74 -23.96 -3.24
N ASP A 425 15.08 -23.48 -4.43
CA ASP A 425 15.05 -22.04 -4.70
C ASP A 425 13.60 -21.59 -4.98
N PRO A 426 13.25 -20.33 -4.68
CA PRO A 426 11.93 -19.77 -5.00
C PRO A 426 11.46 -19.99 -6.45
N VAL A 427 12.38 -19.97 -7.43
CA VAL A 427 12.08 -20.20 -8.85
C VAL A 427 11.72 -21.64 -9.18
N GLU A 428 12.11 -22.59 -8.33
CA GLU A 428 11.88 -24.02 -8.50
C GLU A 428 10.62 -24.51 -7.78
N LEU A 429 9.96 -23.63 -7.00
CA LEU A 429 8.76 -23.97 -6.25
C LEU A 429 7.62 -24.37 -7.22
N PRO A 430 7.06 -25.60 -7.11
CA PRO A 430 5.93 -26.00 -7.93
C PRO A 430 4.72 -25.12 -7.64
N ILE A 431 4.21 -24.46 -8.67
CA ILE A 431 3.18 -23.44 -8.52
C ILE A 431 1.87 -24.00 -7.99
N GLU A 432 1.53 -25.25 -8.32
CA GLU A 432 0.33 -25.93 -7.87
C GLU A 432 0.34 -26.13 -6.35
N LEU A 433 1.50 -26.33 -5.74
CA LEU A 433 1.64 -26.45 -4.29
C LEU A 433 1.40 -25.11 -3.60
N LEU A 434 1.98 -24.03 -4.14
CA LEU A 434 1.75 -22.68 -3.63
C LEU A 434 0.26 -22.30 -3.74
N GLN A 435 -0.35 -22.54 -4.89
CA GLN A 435 -1.76 -22.23 -5.10
C GLN A 435 -2.69 -23.09 -4.23
N ALA A 436 -2.37 -24.37 -4.02
CA ALA A 436 -3.14 -25.22 -3.12
C ALA A 436 -3.10 -24.68 -1.68
N GLU A 437 -1.92 -24.27 -1.20
CA GLU A 437 -1.76 -23.70 0.13
C GLU A 437 -2.46 -22.34 0.27
N LEU A 438 -2.39 -21.48 -0.75
CA LEU A 438 -3.11 -20.20 -0.75
C LEU A 438 -4.63 -20.39 -0.69
N ARG A 439 -5.19 -21.32 -1.48
CA ARG A 439 -6.62 -21.64 -1.42
C ARG A 439 -7.01 -22.27 -0.09
N HIS A 440 -6.16 -23.13 0.47
CA HIS A 440 -6.36 -23.69 1.81
C HIS A 440 -6.47 -22.60 2.88
N ASN A 441 -5.65 -21.56 2.77
CA ASN A 441 -5.66 -20.40 3.67
C ASN A 441 -6.73 -19.34 3.33
N GLY A 442 -7.59 -19.61 2.34
CA GLY A 442 -8.74 -18.77 2.00
C GLY A 442 -8.43 -17.59 1.08
N ALA A 443 -7.25 -17.54 0.47
CA ALA A 443 -6.94 -16.57 -0.57
C ALA A 443 -7.76 -16.83 -1.84
N ALA A 444 -8.12 -15.76 -2.56
CA ALA A 444 -8.83 -15.84 -3.83
C ALA A 444 -7.84 -15.77 -4.99
N ILE A 445 -7.61 -16.90 -5.67
CA ILE A 445 -6.68 -17.06 -6.79
C ILE A 445 -7.20 -17.95 -7.90
#